data_AF-A0A1K1TW30-F1
#
_entry.id   AF-A0A1K1TW30-F1
#
_cell.length_a   1.000
_cell.length_b   1.000
_cell.length_c   1.000
_cell.angle_alpha   90.00
_cell.angle_beta   90.00
_cell.angle_gamma   90.00
#
_symmetry.space_group_name_H-M   'P 1'
#
loop_
_entity.id
_entity.type
_entity.pdbx_description
1 polymer ?
#
loop_
_entity_poly.entity_id
_entity_poly.type
_entity_poly.pdbx_seq_one_letter_code
_entity_poly.pdbx_strand_id
1 'polypeptide(L)'
;MGFKKINMPIFLIVLIVLNALLCLFFASMTYERALLPYDELGRYFDGQIVWHEQAAGVYALISTMLLALTLVMTCVLVKKIKYKESESH
;
A
#
# COMPACT_ATOMS: atom_id res chain seq x y z
N MET A 1 -14.56 -25.46 -16.63
CA MET A 1 -14.06 -24.07 -16.59
C MET A 1 -12.54 -24.12 -16.51
N GLY A 2 -11.86 -24.06 -17.66
CA GLY A 2 -10.39 -24.10 -17.70
C GLY A 2 -9.85 -22.74 -17.29
N PHE A 3 -9.18 -22.65 -16.14
CA PHE A 3 -8.37 -21.48 -15.82
C PHE A 3 -7.27 -21.38 -16.88
N LYS A 4 -7.48 -20.49 -17.84
CA LYS A 4 -6.49 -20.09 -18.85
C LYS A 4 -5.22 -19.77 -18.08
N LYS A 5 -4.09 -20.45 -18.38
CA LYS A 5 -2.79 -20.25 -17.70
C LYS A 5 -2.52 -18.75 -17.62
N ILE A 6 -2.75 -18.17 -16.46
CA ILE A 6 -2.48 -16.76 -16.23
C ILE A 6 -0.97 -16.62 -16.37
N ASN A 7 -0.53 -15.69 -17.23
CA ASN A 7 0.88 -15.36 -17.34
C ASN A 7 1.35 -14.83 -15.99
N MET A 8 1.97 -15.71 -15.21
CA MET A 8 2.45 -15.48 -13.86
C MET A 8 3.20 -14.15 -13.67
N PRO A 9 4.08 -13.68 -14.59
CA PRO A 9 4.70 -12.36 -14.44
C PRO A 9 3.72 -11.20 -14.63
N ILE A 10 2.78 -11.30 -15.57
CA ILE A 10 1.76 -10.26 -15.81
C ILE A 10 0.84 -10.13 -14.60
N PHE A 11 0.44 -11.26 -14.02
CA PHE A 11 -0.37 -11.26 -12.80
C PHE A 11 0.33 -10.59 -11.63
N LEU A 12 1.62 -10.88 -11.41
CA LEU A 12 2.42 -10.23 -10.38
C LEU A 12 2.52 -8.71 -10.61
N ILE A 13 2.70 -8.27 -11.86
CA ILE A 13 2.73 -6.84 -12.19
C ILE A 13 1.40 -6.17 -11.85
N VAL A 14 0.27 -6.78 -12.21
CA VAL A 14 -1.06 -6.24 -11.88
C VAL A 14 -1.24 -6.12 -10.36
N LEU A 15 -0.83 -7.13 -9.59
CA LEU A 15 -0.89 -7.09 -8.13
C LEU A 15 0.00 -5.99 -7.53
N ILE A 16 1.20 -5.80 -8.06
CA ILE A 16 2.12 -4.72 -7.64
C ILE A 16 1.48 -3.35 -7.88
N VAL A 17 0.90 -3.13 -9.06
CA VAL A 17 0.24 -1.87 -9.40
C VAL A 17 -0.95 -1.60 -8.49
N LEU A 18 -1.83 -2.59 -8.29
CA LEU A 18 -2.98 -2.44 -7.39
C LEU A 18 -2.55 -2.13 -5.95
N ASN A 19 -1.51 -2.81 -5.46
CA ASN A 19 -0.99 -2.59 -4.12
C ASN A 19 -0.36 -1.19 -3.97
N ALA A 20 0.38 -0.73 -4.98
CA ALA A 20 0.93 0.63 -4.99
C ALA A 20 -0.17 1.69 -4.97
N LEU A 21 -1.26 1.51 -5.73
CA LEU A 21 -2.41 2.42 -5.70
C LEU A 21 -3.08 2.45 -4.32
N LEU A 22 -3.27 1.30 -3.68
CA LEU A 22 -3.81 1.23 -2.32
C LEU A 22 -2.88 1.91 -1.31
N CYS A 23 -1.56 1.71 -1.44
CA CYS A 23 -0.58 2.37 -0.59
C CYS A 23 -0.70 3.90 -0.71
N LEU A 24 -0.78 4.43 -1.93
CA LEU A 24 -0.96 5.87 -2.16
C LEU A 24 -2.28 6.39 -1.59
N PHE A 25 -3.37 5.62 -1.73
CA PHE A 25 -4.66 5.97 -1.15
C PHE A 25 -4.60 6.10 0.37
N PHE A 26 -4.04 5.12 1.07
CA PHE A 26 -3.91 5.18 2.54
C PHE A 26 -2.90 6.23 3.01
N ALA A 27 -1.83 6.47 2.24
CA ALA A 27 -0.90 7.56 2.52
C ALA A 27 -1.59 8.93 2.40
N SER A 28 -2.43 9.13 1.37
CA SER A 28 -3.24 10.34 1.19
C SER A 28 -4.19 10.55 2.37
N MET A 29 -4.91 9.51 2.78
CA MET A 29 -5.80 9.56 3.95
C MET A 29 -5.04 9.92 5.23
N THR A 30 -3.82 9.40 5.41
CA THR A 30 -2.96 9.74 6.55
C THR A 30 -2.56 11.22 6.51
N TYR A 31 -2.19 11.73 5.34
CA TYR A 31 -1.78 13.11 5.15
C TYR A 31 -2.92 14.11 5.38
N GLU A 32 -4.10 13.87 4.78
CA GLU A 32 -5.29 14.70 5.01
C GLU A 32 -5.65 14.74 6.50
N ARG A 33 -5.54 13.60 7.19
CA ARG A 33 -5.78 13.52 8.63
C ARG A 33 -4.70 14.22 9.45
N ALA A 34 -3.45 14.22 9.03
CA ALA A 34 -2.37 14.91 9.72
C ALA A 34 -2.47 16.45 9.64
N LEU A 35 -3.13 16.98 8.61
CA LEU A 35 -3.26 18.43 8.37
C LEU A 35 -4.43 19.10 9.11
N LEU A 36 -5.32 18.33 9.74
CA LEU A 36 -6.47 18.90 10.43
C LEU A 36 -5.98 19.68 11.68
N PRO A 37 -6.51 20.90 11.94
CA PRO A 37 -6.12 21.68 13.10
C PRO A 37 -6.68 21.05 14.37
N TYR A 38 -5.80 20.53 15.23
CA TYR A 38 -6.16 19.92 16.51
C TYR A 38 -5.84 20.85 17.68
N ASP A 39 -6.70 20.88 18.70
CA ASP A 39 -6.37 21.36 20.04
C ASP A 39 -5.57 20.26 20.79
N GLU A 40 -4.83 20.61 21.84
CA GLU A 40 -3.99 19.70 22.65
C GLU A 40 -4.76 18.51 23.26
N LEU A 41 -6.10 18.57 23.23
CA LEU A 41 -7.02 17.54 23.71
C LEU A 41 -7.64 16.67 22.58
N GLY A 42 -7.22 16.83 21.32
CA GLY A 42 -7.71 16.03 20.18
C GLY A 42 -9.17 16.32 19.78
N ARG A 43 -9.69 17.51 20.12
CA ARG A 43 -11.05 17.94 19.83
C ARG A 43 -11.07 18.85 18.60
N TYR A 44 -12.11 18.72 17.77
CA TYR A 44 -12.42 19.76 16.78
C TYR A 44 -12.97 20.99 17.50
N PHE A 45 -12.79 22.16 16.88
CA PHE A 45 -13.42 23.42 17.30
C PHE A 45 -14.97 23.37 17.27
N ASP A 46 -15.59 22.29 16.76
CA ASP A 46 -17.04 22.09 16.70
C ASP A 46 -17.62 21.26 17.88
N GLY A 47 -16.78 20.79 18.81
CA GLY A 47 -17.21 20.04 19.99
C GLY A 47 -17.40 18.54 19.78
N GLN A 48 -17.12 17.98 18.60
CA GLN A 48 -17.08 16.53 18.42
C GLN A 48 -15.75 15.94 18.88
N ILE A 49 -15.80 15.07 19.89
CA ILE A 49 -14.66 14.27 20.36
C ILE A 49 -14.48 13.11 19.39
N VAL A 50 -13.36 13.05 18.66
CA VAL A 50 -13.15 11.97 17.69
C VAL A 50 -11.86 11.19 17.94
N TRP A 51 -11.97 9.86 17.88
CA TRP A 51 -10.91 8.84 17.93
C TRP A 51 -9.96 8.89 16.70
N HIS A 52 -9.65 10.07 16.16
CA HIS A 52 -8.98 10.25 14.87
C HIS A 52 -7.46 10.10 14.88
N GLU A 53 -6.78 10.31 16.01
CA GLU A 53 -5.35 9.98 16.11
C GLU A 53 -5.10 8.47 15.89
N GLN A 54 -5.98 7.62 16.42
CA GLN A 54 -5.95 6.18 16.14
C GLN A 54 -6.22 5.90 14.66
N ALA A 55 -7.15 6.61 14.02
CA ALA A 55 -7.44 6.44 12.60
C ALA A 55 -6.25 6.82 11.71
N ALA A 56 -5.57 7.94 12.00
CA ALA A 56 -4.35 8.34 11.29
C ALA A 56 -3.21 7.32 11.47
N GLY A 57 -3.00 6.85 12.70
CA GLY A 57 -2.04 5.79 12.99
C GLY A 57 -2.33 4.47 12.27
N VAL A 58 -3.61 4.07 12.19
CA VAL A 58 -4.04 2.86 11.47
C VAL A 58 -3.81 3.00 9.97
N TYR A 59 -4.14 4.14 9.35
CA TYR A 59 -3.86 4.35 7.93
C TYR A 59 -2.36 4.38 7.62
N ALA A 60 -1.56 4.99 8.49
CA ALA A 60 -0.10 4.99 8.37
C ALA A 60 0.47 3.55 8.45
N LEU A 61 -0.02 2.75 9.40
CA LEU A 61 0.38 1.35 9.56
C LEU A 61 0.00 0.51 8.33
N ILE A 62 -1.23 0.65 7.84
CA ILE A 62 -1.68 -0.04 6.63
C ILE A 62 -0.82 0.37 5.42
N SER A 63 -0.57 1.67 5.23
CA SER A 63 0.25 2.17 4.13
C SER A 63 1.67 1.59 4.19
N THR A 64 2.30 1.55 5.37
CA THR A 64 3.65 1.00 5.53
C THR A 64 3.70 -0.51 5.27
N MET A 65 2.68 -1.27 5.70
CA MET A 65 2.57 -2.70 5.37
C MET A 65 2.40 -2.94 3.86
N LEU A 66 1.56 -2.13 3.19
CA LEU A 66 1.37 -2.21 1.73
C LEU A 66 2.65 -1.86 0.97
N LEU A 67 3.40 -0.86 1.43
CA LEU A 67 4.70 -0.51 0.87
C LEU A 67 5.70 -1.68 1.00
N ALA A 68 5.83 -2.26 2.19
CA ALA A 68 6.71 -3.40 2.43
C ALA A 68 6.35 -4.59 1.53
N LEU A 69 5.05 -4.89 1.40
CA LEU A 69 4.57 -5.95 0.52
C LEU A 69 4.88 -5.66 -0.96
N THR A 70 4.72 -4.41 -1.38
CA THR A 70 5.06 -3.97 -2.74
C THR A 70 6.55 -4.16 -3.05
N LEU A 71 7.44 -3.85 -2.10
CA LEU A 71 8.87 -4.08 -2.23
C LEU A 71 9.20 -5.57 -2.36
N VAL A 72 8.62 -6.41 -1.50
CA VAL A 72 8.84 -7.87 -1.55
C VAL A 72 8.40 -8.45 -2.89
N MET A 73 7.19 -8.10 -3.37
CA MET A 73 6.69 -8.56 -4.66
C MET A 73 7.59 -8.09 -5.82
N THR A 74 8.07 -6.85 -5.77
CA THR A 74 9.00 -6.30 -6.78
C THR A 74 10.33 -7.07 -6.78
N CYS A 75 10.90 -7.35 -5.61
CA CYS A 75 12.11 -8.18 -5.48
C CYS A 75 11.92 -9.58 -6.07
N VAL A 76 10.77 -10.22 -5.81
CA VAL A 76 10.44 -11.54 -6.36
C VAL A 76 10.34 -11.49 -7.89
N LEU A 77 9.69 -10.47 -8.44
CA LEU A 77 9.56 -10.28 -9.90
C LEU A 77 10.94 -10.10 -10.55
N VAL A 78 11.79 -9.23 -10.01
CA VAL A 78 13.13 -8.97 -10.53
C VAL A 78 14.01 -10.24 -10.48
N LYS A 79 13.99 -10.99 -9.37
CA LYS A 79 14.70 -12.27 -9.27
C LYS A 79 14.24 -13.26 -10.34
N LYS A 80 12.93 -13.35 -10.57
CA LYS A 80 12.36 -14.23 -11.61
C LYS A 80 12.80 -13.84 -13.02
N ILE A 81 12.84 -12.54 -13.32
CA ILE A 81 13.28 -12.05 -14.63
C ILE A 81 14.77 -12.38 -14.84
N LYS A 82 15.63 -12.09 -13.86
CA LYS A 82 17.07 -12.41 -13.94
C LYS A 82 17.34 -13.91 -14.10
N TYR A 83 16.64 -14.76 -13.35
CA TYR A 83 16.78 -16.21 -13.47
C TYR A 83 16.42 -16.71 -14.87
N LYS A 84 15.34 -16.18 -15.45
CA LYS A 84 14.92 -16.55 -16.81
C LYS A 84 15.94 -16.10 -17.87
N GLU A 85 16.59 -14.97 -17.66
CA GLU A 85 17.65 -14.47 -18.55
C GLU A 85 18.90 -15.37 -18.50
N SER A 86 19.29 -15.85 -17.31
CA SER A 86 20.42 -16.78 -17.15
C SER A 86 20.21 -18.18 -17.73
N GLU A 87 18.97 -18.66 -17.88
CA GLU A 87 18.69 -19.94 -18.57
C GLU A 87 18.68 -19.81 -20.10
N SER A 88 18.70 -18.58 -20.65
CA SER A 88 18.66 -18.32 -22.09
C SER A 88 20.03 -18.10 -22.74
N HIS A 89 21.09 -18.07 -21.93
CA HIS A 89 22.50 -17.94 -22.31
C HIS A 89 23.25 -19.24 -22.01
#